data_AF-A0A9D0WAS2-F1
#
_entry.id   AF-A0A9D0WAS2-F1
#
_cell.length_a   1.000
_cell.length_b   1.000
_cell.length_c   1.000
_cell.angle_alpha   90.00
_cell.angle_beta   90.00
_cell.angle_gamma   90.00
#
_symmetry.space_group_name_H-M   'P 1'
#
loop_
_entity.id
_entity.type
_entity.pdbx_description
1 polymer ?
#
loop_
_entity_poly.entity_id
_entity_poly.type
_entity_poly.pdbx_seq_one_letter_code
_entity_poly.pdbx_strand_id
1 'polypeptide(L)'
;MIDFDELRKTVAIKHNVLLGPDDPILVTVTLNDLVLSRYVEILTAQNEDHQKALAAALHAHIEESKATAGRVITDAADYVSKQVRQAVTAAVAEASVQLRQDLVDARAASREVAAGADTARAARITAIAASAIAAICALVAVAAVVVVMVK
;
A
#
# COMPACT_ATOMS: atom_id res chain seq x y z
N MET A 1 -58.31 11.25 22.89
CA MET A 1 -59.29 11.96 23.73
C MET A 1 -60.03 10.91 24.53
N ILE A 2 -60.07 11.04 25.85
CA ILE A 2 -60.65 10.02 26.73
C ILE A 2 -62.17 9.91 26.52
N ASP A 3 -62.68 8.68 26.41
CA ASP A 3 -64.12 8.41 26.40
C ASP A 3 -64.66 8.37 27.84
N PHE A 4 -65.35 9.44 28.23
CA PHE A 4 -65.93 9.56 29.56
C PHE A 4 -67.08 8.59 29.83
N ASP A 5 -67.77 8.08 28.81
CA ASP A 5 -68.85 7.11 28.98
C ASP A 5 -68.28 5.73 29.31
N GLU A 6 -67.20 5.36 28.64
CA GLU A 6 -66.47 4.13 28.93
C GLU A 6 -65.80 4.18 30.32
N LEU A 7 -65.22 5.34 30.67
CA LEU A 7 -64.62 5.54 32.00
C LEU A 7 -65.66 5.40 33.12
N ARG A 8 -66.82 6.05 32.97
CA ARG A 8 -67.93 5.95 33.94
C ARG A 8 -68.43 4.52 34.10
N LYS A 9 -68.64 3.78 33.01
CA LYS A 9 -69.02 2.36 33.04
C LYS A 9 -67.97 1.51 33.76
N THR A 10 -66.70 1.72 33.46
CA THR A 10 -65.60 0.96 34.04
C THR A 10 -65.49 1.18 35.55
N VAL A 11 -65.62 2.42 36.02
CA VAL A 11 -65.58 2.74 37.46
C VAL A 11 -66.80 2.17 38.18
N ALA A 12 -67.98 2.25 37.57
CA ALA A 12 -69.20 1.66 38.13
C ALA A 12 -69.06 0.13 38.31
N ILE A 13 -68.53 -0.57 37.30
CA ILE A 13 -68.36 -2.04 37.36
C ILE A 13 -67.28 -2.46 38.37
N LYS A 14 -66.12 -1.80 38.37
CA LYS A 14 -64.96 -2.22 39.17
C LYS A 14 -64.99 -1.76 40.61
N HIS A 15 -65.54 -0.58 40.86
CA HIS A 15 -65.48 0.08 42.16
C HIS A 15 -66.86 0.30 42.78
N ASN A 16 -67.94 -0.06 42.07
CA ASN A 16 -69.33 0.09 42.52
C ASN A 16 -69.70 1.55 42.86
N VAL A 17 -69.07 2.50 42.16
CA VAL A 17 -69.30 3.95 42.31
C VAL A 17 -69.92 4.51 41.03
N LEU A 18 -71.07 5.17 41.16
CA LEU A 18 -71.71 5.89 40.05
C LEU A 18 -71.17 7.32 39.97
N LEU A 19 -70.44 7.63 38.91
CA LEU A 19 -69.92 8.98 38.67
C LEU A 19 -70.97 9.83 37.93
N GLY A 20 -71.32 10.96 38.52
CA GLY A 20 -72.17 11.98 37.89
C GLY A 20 -71.40 12.83 36.87
N PRO A 21 -72.09 13.63 36.03
CA PRO A 21 -71.45 14.52 35.06
C PRO A 21 -70.54 15.57 35.71
N ASP A 22 -70.92 16.06 36.90
CA ASP A 22 -70.20 17.08 37.65
C ASP A 22 -69.25 16.49 38.71
N ASP A 23 -68.92 15.19 38.59
CA ASP A 23 -68.08 14.52 39.58
C ASP A 23 -66.64 15.06 39.54
N PRO A 24 -66.06 15.48 40.68
CA PRO A 24 -64.70 16.00 40.74
C PRO A 24 -63.64 15.03 40.19
N ILE A 25 -63.89 13.72 40.22
CA ILE A 25 -63.00 12.71 39.64
C ILE A 25 -62.92 12.86 38.12
N LEU A 26 -64.06 13.09 37.45
CA LEU A 26 -64.08 13.30 35.99
C LEU A 26 -63.42 14.62 35.60
N VAL A 27 -63.59 15.67 36.40
CA VAL A 27 -62.89 16.96 36.21
C VAL A 27 -61.37 16.76 36.32
N THR A 28 -60.92 15.96 37.29
CA THR A 28 -59.48 15.66 37.48
C THR A 28 -58.91 14.87 36.30
N VAL A 29 -59.65 13.88 35.79
CA VAL A 29 -59.27 13.11 34.60
C VAL A 29 -59.19 14.02 33.37
N THR A 30 -60.14 14.95 33.22
CA THR A 30 -60.14 15.92 32.12
C THR A 30 -58.90 16.82 32.17
N LEU A 31 -58.56 17.34 33.35
CA LEU A 31 -57.34 18.12 33.56
C LEU A 31 -56.08 17.31 33.22
N ASN A 32 -56.06 16.03 33.61
CA ASN A 32 -54.94 15.14 33.29
C ASN A 32 -54.81 14.92 31.77
N ASP A 33 -55.92 14.64 31.07
CA ASP A 33 -55.94 14.46 29.61
C ASP A 33 -55.44 15.72 28.88
N LEU A 34 -55.87 16.91 29.31
CA LEU A 34 -55.41 18.18 28.75
C LEU A 34 -53.90 18.40 28.95
N VAL A 35 -53.41 18.17 30.17
CA VAL A 35 -51.99 18.36 30.50
C VAL A 35 -51.13 17.36 29.75
N LEU A 36 -51.51 16.08 29.74
CA LEU A 36 -50.78 15.04 29.02
C LEU A 36 -50.79 15.27 27.52
N SER A 37 -51.95 15.63 26.94
CA SER A 37 -52.06 15.97 25.52
C SER A 37 -51.13 17.13 25.17
N ARG A 38 -51.06 18.17 26.01
CA ARG A 38 -50.16 19.29 25.81
C ARG A 38 -48.69 18.88 25.86
N TYR A 39 -48.31 18.01 26.81
CA TYR A 39 -46.94 17.50 26.85
C TYR A 39 -46.59 16.64 25.64
N VAL A 40 -47.52 15.81 25.17
CA VAL A 40 -47.33 14.99 23.96
C VAL A 40 -47.12 15.88 22.73
N GLU A 41 -47.90 16.95 22.57
CA GLU A 41 -47.68 17.93 21.49
C GLU A 41 -46.28 18.55 21.55
N ILE A 42 -45.86 19.03 22.73
CA ILE A 42 -44.55 19.65 22.92
C ILE A 42 -43.43 18.65 22.59
N LEU A 43 -43.52 17.43 23.12
CA LEU A 43 -42.54 16.39 22.88
C LEU A 43 -42.49 15.97 21.41
N THR A 44 -43.65 15.93 20.73
CA THR A 44 -43.72 15.60 19.31
C THR A 44 -43.02 16.68 18.48
N ALA A 45 -43.31 17.96 18.75
CA ALA A 45 -42.65 19.08 18.07
C ALA A 45 -41.13 19.09 18.31
N GLN A 46 -40.69 18.88 19.56
CA GLN A 46 -39.26 18.78 19.87
C GLN A 46 -38.60 17.59 19.18
N ASN A 47 -39.27 16.44 19.11
CA ASN A 47 -38.74 15.26 18.43
C ASN A 47 -38.60 15.50 16.93
N GLU A 48 -39.58 16.13 16.28
CA GLU A 48 -39.47 16.54 14.87
C GLU A 48 -38.28 17.49 14.63
N ASP A 49 -38.06 18.46 15.53
CA ASP A 49 -36.92 19.37 15.43
C ASP A 49 -35.59 18.65 15.65
N HIS A 50 -35.52 17.72 16.61
CA HIS A 50 -34.34 16.88 16.81
C HIS A 50 -34.06 15.98 15.61
N GLN A 51 -35.08 15.41 14.97
CA GLN A 51 -34.91 14.61 13.74
C GLN A 51 -34.37 15.46 12.59
N LYS A 52 -34.87 16.68 12.41
CA LYS A 52 -34.33 17.62 11.40
C LYS A 52 -32.88 18.00 11.69
N ALA A 53 -32.56 18.32 12.94
CA ALA A 53 -31.20 18.64 13.36
C ALA A 53 -30.26 17.45 13.17
N LEU A 54 -30.71 16.25 13.50
CA LEU A 54 -29.95 15.02 13.30
C LEU A 54 -29.70 14.74 11.81
N ALA A 55 -30.71 14.90 10.95
CA ALA A 55 -30.55 14.74 9.52
C ALA A 55 -29.51 15.73 8.95
N ALA A 56 -29.56 17.00 9.38
CA ALA A 56 -28.58 18.01 9.00
C ALA A 56 -27.16 17.65 9.47
N ALA A 57 -27.03 17.20 10.72
CA ALA A 57 -25.75 16.76 11.28
C ALA A 57 -25.18 15.54 10.55
N LEU A 58 -26.03 14.56 10.20
CA LEU A 58 -25.62 13.40 9.40
C LEU A 58 -25.13 13.80 8.02
N HIS A 59 -25.83 14.71 7.34
CA HIS A 59 -25.36 15.24 6.06
C HIS A 59 -24.01 15.95 6.18
N ALA A 60 -23.82 16.78 7.21
CA ALA A 60 -22.53 17.43 7.47
C ALA A 60 -21.42 16.41 7.74
N HIS A 61 -21.68 15.39 8.57
CA HIS A 61 -20.72 14.32 8.86
C HIS A 61 -20.36 13.49 7.63
N ILE A 62 -21.29 13.24 6.71
CA ILE A 62 -21.01 12.54 5.45
C ILE A 62 -20.05 13.36 4.60
N GLU A 63 -20.27 14.67 4.46
CA GLU A 63 -19.39 15.53 3.67
C GLU A 63 -18.00 15.68 4.30
N GLU A 64 -17.92 15.82 5.63
CA GLU A 64 -16.66 15.83 6.35
C GLU A 64 -15.90 14.49 6.21
N SER A 65 -16.63 13.37 6.28
CA SER A 65 -16.06 12.03 6.10
C SER A 65 -15.51 11.85 4.69
N LYS A 66 -16.23 12.32 3.66
CA LYS A 66 -15.74 12.30 2.27
C LYS A 66 -14.49 13.16 2.11
N ALA A 67 -14.47 14.37 2.66
CA ALA A 67 -13.32 15.26 2.60
C ALA A 67 -12.09 14.64 3.29
N THR A 68 -12.30 14.03 4.46
CA THR A 68 -11.25 13.35 5.22
C THR A 68 -10.74 12.12 4.46
N ALA A 69 -11.63 11.28 3.94
CA ALA A 69 -11.26 10.12 3.12
C ALA A 69 -10.47 10.54 1.87
N GLY A 70 -10.91 11.60 1.18
CA GLY A 70 -10.20 12.17 0.04
C GLY A 70 -8.77 12.57 0.40
N ARG A 71 -8.60 13.29 1.51
CA ARG A 71 -7.27 13.69 2.00
C ARG A 71 -6.38 12.48 2.31
N VAL A 72 -6.90 11.49 3.02
CA VAL A 72 -6.15 10.26 3.37
C VAL A 72 -5.71 9.52 2.11
N ILE A 73 -6.59 9.38 1.11
CA ILE A 73 -6.26 8.72 -0.15
C ILE A 73 -5.17 9.49 -0.90
N THR A 74 -5.30 10.81 -1.00
CA THR A 74 -4.29 11.67 -1.65
C THR A 74 -2.95 11.58 -0.92
N ASP A 75 -2.93 11.74 0.41
CA ASP A 75 -1.71 11.70 1.20
C ASP A 75 -1.02 10.33 1.10
N ALA A 76 -1.80 9.24 1.12
CA ALA A 76 -1.29 7.89 0.93
C ALA A 76 -0.72 7.69 -0.49
N ALA A 77 -1.42 8.17 -1.52
CA ALA A 77 -0.94 8.10 -2.90
C ALA A 77 0.36 8.88 -3.09
N ASP A 78 0.45 10.09 -2.53
CA ASP A 78 1.67 10.90 -2.54
C ASP A 78 2.81 10.23 -1.79
N TYR A 79 2.54 9.62 -0.63
CA TYR A 79 3.52 8.85 0.11
C TYR A 79 4.05 7.67 -0.71
N VAL A 80 3.17 6.85 -1.26
CA VAL A 80 3.56 5.69 -2.11
C VAL A 80 4.35 6.16 -3.33
N SER A 81 3.90 7.22 -4.00
CA SER A 81 4.61 7.80 -5.15
C SER A 81 6.03 8.24 -4.79
N LYS A 82 6.21 8.91 -3.65
CA LYS A 82 7.54 9.30 -3.14
C LYS A 82 8.41 8.08 -2.84
N GLN A 83 7.85 7.06 -2.19
CA GLN A 83 8.58 5.84 -1.85
C GLN A 83 9.00 5.05 -3.10
N VAL A 84 8.12 4.93 -4.10
CA VAL A 84 8.43 4.29 -5.37
C VAL A 84 9.53 5.07 -6.10
N ARG A 85 9.46 6.40 -6.17
CA ARG A 85 10.52 7.22 -6.79
C ARG A 85 11.86 7.04 -6.09
N GLN A 86 11.87 7.01 -4.76
CA GLN A 86 13.09 6.77 -3.98
C GLN A 86 13.66 5.38 -4.25
N ALA A 87 12.82 4.33 -4.23
CA ALA A 87 13.23 2.97 -4.52
C ALA A 87 13.78 2.82 -5.95
N VAL A 88 13.12 3.42 -6.95
CA VAL A 88 13.60 3.43 -8.34
C VAL A 88 14.93 4.16 -8.46
N THR A 89 15.08 5.32 -7.82
CA THR A 89 16.33 6.09 -7.85
C THR A 89 17.47 5.31 -7.20
N ALA A 90 17.21 4.64 -6.08
CA ALA A 90 18.18 3.77 -5.41
C ALA A 90 18.57 2.58 -6.30
N ALA A 91 17.59 1.89 -6.89
CA ALA A 91 17.84 0.75 -7.79
C ALA A 91 18.64 1.16 -9.04
N VAL A 92 18.35 2.33 -9.63
CA VAL A 92 19.11 2.86 -10.77
C VAL A 92 20.55 3.22 -10.35
N ALA A 93 20.73 3.82 -9.17
CA ALA A 93 22.06 4.13 -8.65
C ALA A 93 22.87 2.85 -8.43
N GLU A 94 22.28 1.83 -7.80
CA GLU A 94 22.90 0.53 -7.56
C GLU A 94 23.24 -0.18 -8.88
N ALA A 95 22.31 -0.23 -9.82
CA ALA A 95 22.54 -0.79 -11.15
C ALA A 95 23.67 -0.06 -11.89
N SER A 96 23.78 1.26 -11.75
CA SER A 96 24.85 2.04 -12.38
C SER A 96 26.24 1.74 -11.78
N VAL A 97 26.31 1.46 -10.48
CA VAL A 97 27.54 1.06 -9.80
C VAL A 97 27.95 -0.33 -10.26
N GLN A 98 26.99 -1.26 -10.30
CA GLN A 98 27.23 -2.63 -10.73
C GLN A 98 27.66 -2.69 -12.20
N LEU A 99 26.99 -1.94 -13.08
CA LEU A 99 27.38 -1.86 -14.49
C LEU A 99 28.80 -1.31 -14.67
N ARG A 100 29.21 -0.33 -13.85
CA ARG A 100 30.59 0.19 -13.88
C ARG A 100 31.60 -0.87 -13.42
N GLN A 101 31.28 -1.65 -12.40
CA GLN A 101 32.12 -2.78 -11.97
C GLN A 101 32.22 -3.83 -13.06
N ASP A 102 31.10 -4.26 -13.65
CA ASP A 102 31.08 -5.22 -14.76
C ASP A 102 31.91 -4.74 -15.95
N LEU A 103 31.87 -3.44 -16.28
CA LEU A 103 32.70 -2.86 -17.34
C LEU A 103 34.20 -2.84 -17.00
N VAL A 104 34.56 -2.62 -15.73
CA VAL A 104 35.95 -2.69 -15.27
C VAL A 104 36.45 -4.12 -15.33
N ASP A 105 35.65 -5.08 -14.86
CA ASP A 105 35.98 -6.50 -14.85
C ASP A 105 36.08 -7.05 -16.28
N ALA A 106 35.16 -6.68 -17.16
CA ALA A 106 35.21 -7.04 -18.58
C ALA A 106 36.45 -6.46 -19.28
N ARG A 107 36.86 -5.23 -18.94
CA ARG A 107 38.11 -4.64 -19.47
C ARG A 107 39.34 -5.32 -18.91
N ALA A 108 39.35 -5.69 -17.63
CA ALA A 108 40.44 -6.42 -17.02
C ALA A 108 40.60 -7.80 -17.67
N ALA A 109 39.51 -8.55 -17.83
CA ALA A 109 39.49 -9.83 -18.52
C ALA A 109 39.95 -9.70 -19.99
N SER A 110 39.51 -8.64 -20.70
CA SER A 110 39.95 -8.39 -22.08
C SER A 110 41.45 -8.09 -22.18
N ARG A 111 42.01 -7.36 -21.21
CA ARG A 111 43.46 -7.08 -21.14
C ARG A 111 44.26 -8.33 -20.80
N GLU A 112 43.75 -9.18 -19.93
CA GLU A 112 44.38 -10.46 -19.58
C GLU A 112 44.41 -11.40 -20.79
N VAL A 113 43.33 -11.47 -21.57
CA VAL A 113 43.30 -12.24 -22.83
C VAL A 113 44.26 -11.66 -23.87
N ALA A 114 44.35 -10.33 -24.01
CA ALA A 114 45.29 -9.69 -24.92
C ALA A 114 46.75 -9.94 -24.51
N ALA A 115 47.08 -9.83 -23.22
CA ALA A 115 48.40 -10.15 -22.69
C ALA A 115 48.73 -11.65 -22.82
N GLY A 116 47.75 -12.53 -22.63
CA GLY A 116 47.86 -13.96 -22.88
C GLY A 116 48.12 -14.28 -24.36
N ALA A 117 47.49 -13.55 -25.28
CA ALA A 117 47.71 -13.70 -26.71
C ALA A 117 49.10 -13.19 -27.14
N ASP A 118 49.56 -12.07 -26.58
CA ASP A 118 50.89 -11.51 -26.85
C ASP A 118 52.00 -12.40 -26.29
N THR A 119 51.83 -12.93 -25.08
CA THR A 119 52.77 -13.90 -24.49
C THR A 119 52.79 -15.22 -25.26
N ALA A 120 51.63 -15.71 -25.71
CA ALA A 120 51.57 -16.90 -26.57
C ALA A 120 52.23 -16.65 -27.94
N ARG A 121 52.12 -15.44 -28.50
CA ARG A 121 52.77 -15.07 -29.77
C ARG A 121 54.29 -14.94 -29.60
N ALA A 122 54.74 -14.33 -28.51
CA ALA A 122 56.15 -14.26 -28.15
C ALA A 122 56.76 -15.66 -27.96
N ALA A 123 56.07 -16.54 -27.22
CA ALA A 123 56.48 -17.92 -26.99
C ALA A 123 56.59 -18.73 -28.29
N ARG A 124 55.66 -18.53 -29.25
CA ARG A 124 55.72 -19.17 -30.57
C ARG A 124 56.93 -18.70 -31.38
N ILE A 125 57.24 -17.41 -31.37
CA ILE A 125 58.40 -16.87 -32.10
C ILE A 125 59.71 -17.40 -31.51
N THR A 126 59.83 -17.42 -30.18
CA THR A 126 61.02 -17.98 -29.53
C THR A 126 61.16 -19.49 -29.75
N ALA A 127 60.06 -20.24 -29.79
CA ALA A 127 60.07 -21.67 -30.09
C ALA A 127 60.50 -21.96 -31.54
N ILE A 128 60.03 -21.17 -32.50
CA ILE A 128 60.44 -21.30 -33.92
C ILE A 128 61.91 -20.91 -34.10
N ALA A 129 62.38 -19.86 -33.42
CA ALA A 129 63.80 -19.49 -33.45
C ALA A 129 64.69 -20.59 -32.84
N ALA A 130 64.26 -21.19 -31.72
CA ALA A 130 64.99 -22.30 -31.09
C ALA A 130 65.02 -23.56 -31.97
N SER A 131 63.93 -23.90 -32.66
CA SER A 131 63.89 -25.07 -33.54
C SER A 131 64.77 -24.89 -34.79
N ALA A 132 64.87 -23.67 -35.32
CA ALA A 132 65.78 -23.35 -36.43
C ALA A 132 67.25 -23.53 -36.02
N ILE A 133 67.63 -23.08 -34.82
CA ILE A 133 68.99 -23.26 -34.29
C ILE A 133 69.29 -24.75 -34.06
N ALA A 134 68.33 -25.51 -33.50
CA ALA A 134 68.49 -26.95 -33.30
C ALA A 134 68.65 -27.73 -34.62
N ALA A 135 67.91 -27.35 -35.67
CA ALA A 135 68.04 -27.96 -36.99
C ALA A 135 69.42 -27.71 -37.62
N ILE A 136 69.97 -26.51 -37.46
CA ILE A 136 71.33 -26.17 -37.93
C ILE A 136 72.37 -26.97 -37.15
N CYS A 137 72.25 -27.07 -35.83
CA CYS A 137 73.15 -27.90 -35.01
C CYS A 137 73.08 -29.39 -35.40
N ALA A 138 71.90 -29.91 -35.70
CA ALA A 138 71.73 -31.29 -36.16
C ALA A 138 72.41 -31.54 -37.52
N LEU A 139 72.28 -30.60 -38.47
CA LEU A 139 72.96 -30.68 -39.76
C LEU A 139 74.48 -30.64 -39.63
N VAL A 140 75.01 -29.80 -38.74
CA VAL A 140 76.46 -29.74 -38.45
C VAL A 140 76.94 -31.05 -37.81
N ALA A 141 76.17 -31.64 -36.91
CA ALA A 141 76.50 -32.93 -36.30
C ALA A 141 76.51 -34.07 -37.33
N VAL A 142 75.51 -34.12 -38.22
CA VAL A 142 75.46 -35.13 -39.29
C VAL A 142 76.62 -34.94 -40.27
N ALA A 143 76.94 -33.69 -40.65
CA ALA A 143 78.09 -33.40 -41.51
C ALA A 143 79.41 -33.83 -40.85
N ALA A 144 79.58 -33.60 -39.55
CA ALA A 144 80.75 -34.04 -38.80
C ALA A 144 80.87 -35.57 -38.77
N VAL A 145 79.77 -36.30 -38.58
CA VAL A 145 79.75 -37.77 -38.59
C VAL A 145 80.09 -38.32 -39.98
N VAL A 146 79.56 -37.72 -41.05
CA VAL A 146 79.85 -38.13 -42.43
C VAL A 146 81.34 -37.92 -42.76
N VAL A 147 81.92 -36.79 -42.36
CA VAL A 147 83.36 -36.52 -42.57
C VAL A 147 84.25 -37.52 -41.82
N VAL A 148 83.82 -38.00 -40.65
CA VAL A 148 84.56 -39.00 -39.88
C VAL A 148 84.46 -40.41 -40.49
N MET A 149 83.33 -40.78 -41.14
CA MET A 149 83.18 -42.10 -41.76
C MET A 149 83.84 -42.24 -43.15
N VAL A 150 84.16 -41.14 -43.82
CA VAL A 150 84.77 -41.13 -45.17
C VAL A 150 86.31 -41.10 -45.10
N LYS A 151 86.89 -41.11 -43.90
CA LYS A 151 88.33 -41.06 -43.65
C LYS A 151 88.83 -42.38 -43.08
#